data_AF-A0A820D6L7-F1
#
_entry.id   AF-A0A820D6L7-F1
#
_cell.length_a   1.000
_cell.length_b   1.000
_cell.length_c   1.000
_cell.angle_alpha   90.00
_cell.angle_beta   90.00
_cell.angle_gamma   90.00
#
_symmetry.space_group_name_H-M   'P 1'
#
loop_
_entity.id
_entity.type
_entity.pdbx_description
1 polymer ?
#
loop_
_entity_poly.entity_id
_entity_poly.type
_entity_poly.pdbx_seq_one_letter_code
_entity_poly.pdbx_strand_id
1 'polypeptide(L)'
;MYILRDNENADTLPINKWTKIKGSFSSLDEIFYHFKRSIRKSEYDLMSISIVSPSTVNNINELDPLFMYSQLLKDSLLKIHYDKSAKSEFIEHLRAEYANKSLDLKSVNIFDQNYFDKSPIWWYTKELFIYEPLNRALRTQNTEIIVRMGFFIQDLHREIERLHEEQTREKCSFIVVKL
;
A
#
# COMPACT_ATOMS: atom_id res chain seq x y z
N MET A 1 -4.54 17.11 -16.00
CA MET A 1 -5.85 17.68 -16.35
C MET A 1 -6.90 16.57 -16.26
N TYR A 2 -8.01 16.81 -15.56
CA TYR A 2 -9.13 15.87 -15.43
C TYR A 2 -10.29 16.38 -16.27
N ILE A 3 -11.00 15.50 -16.99
CA ILE A 3 -12.10 15.88 -17.88
C ILE A 3 -13.37 15.16 -17.40
N LEU A 4 -14.44 15.92 -17.14
CA LEU A 4 -15.78 15.40 -16.86
C LEU A 4 -16.53 15.23 -18.17
N ARG A 5 -17.09 14.04 -18.42
CA ARG A 5 -17.88 13.74 -19.62
C ARG A 5 -19.36 13.83 -19.27
N ASP A 6 -20.12 14.66 -19.99
CA ASP A 6 -21.52 15.00 -19.65
C ASP A 6 -22.57 14.37 -20.58
N ASN A 7 -22.20 13.51 -21.55
CA ASN A 7 -23.18 12.77 -22.37
C ASN A 7 -22.57 11.58 -23.13
N GLU A 8 -23.37 10.52 -23.35
CA GLU A 8 -23.00 9.23 -23.96
C GLU A 8 -22.83 9.25 -25.50
N ASN A 9 -23.00 10.37 -26.19
CA ASN A 9 -23.01 10.40 -27.68
C ASN A 9 -22.01 11.40 -28.30
N ALA A 10 -20.74 11.35 -27.93
CA ALA A 10 -19.70 12.00 -28.72
C ALA A 10 -18.46 11.11 -28.79
N ASP A 11 -18.05 10.86 -30.04
CA ASP A 11 -16.89 10.10 -30.49
C ASP A 11 -15.73 10.07 -29.49
N THR A 12 -15.12 8.90 -29.37
CA THR A 12 -13.94 8.63 -28.55
C THR A 12 -12.85 9.66 -28.82
N LEU A 13 -12.83 10.76 -28.05
CA LEU A 13 -11.72 11.70 -28.06
C LEU A 13 -10.46 10.88 -27.73
N PRO A 14 -9.40 10.94 -28.56
CA PRO A 14 -8.21 10.13 -28.35
C PRO A 14 -7.42 10.72 -27.18
N ILE A 15 -7.82 10.36 -25.96
CA ILE A 15 -7.13 10.71 -24.71
C ILE A 15 -5.66 10.26 -24.78
N ASN A 16 -5.38 9.21 -25.58
CA ASN A 16 -4.05 8.71 -25.89
C ASN A 16 -3.10 9.77 -26.51
N LYS A 17 -3.60 10.82 -27.17
CA LYS A 17 -2.74 11.83 -27.83
C LYS A 17 -2.19 12.90 -26.89
N TRP A 18 -2.65 12.98 -25.64
CA TRP A 18 -2.35 14.11 -24.75
C TRP A 18 -1.73 13.65 -23.44
N THR A 19 -0.42 13.82 -23.31
CA THR A 19 0.35 13.46 -22.11
C THR A 19 -0.04 14.22 -20.83
N LYS A 20 -0.78 15.33 -20.96
CA LYS A 20 -1.26 16.17 -19.83
C LYS A 20 -2.63 15.76 -19.28
N ILE A 21 -3.37 14.90 -19.99
CA ILE A 21 -4.71 14.46 -19.57
C ILE A 21 -4.54 13.20 -18.71
N LYS A 22 -4.95 13.28 -17.44
CA LYS A 22 -4.81 12.17 -16.47
C LYS A 22 -5.97 11.15 -16.58
N GLY A 23 -7.06 11.51 -17.26
CA GLY A 23 -8.20 10.62 -17.53
C GLY A 23 -9.45 11.38 -17.95
N SER A 24 -10.42 10.66 -18.51
CA SER A 24 -11.81 11.11 -18.71
C SER A 24 -12.72 10.33 -17.77
N PHE A 25 -13.64 11.02 -17.10
CA PHE A 25 -14.45 10.43 -16.04
C PHE A 25 -15.92 10.66 -16.31
N SER A 26 -16.73 9.68 -15.94
CA SER A 26 -18.17 9.65 -16.23
C SER A 26 -19.01 10.28 -15.13
N SER A 27 -18.39 10.60 -13.98
CA SER A 27 -19.06 11.27 -12.86
C SER A 27 -18.11 12.18 -12.09
N LEU A 28 -18.70 13.15 -11.39
CA LEU A 28 -17.98 14.08 -10.51
C LEU A 28 -17.32 13.33 -9.35
N ASP A 29 -17.97 12.29 -8.84
CA ASP A 29 -17.44 11.45 -7.78
C ASP A 29 -16.17 10.70 -8.20
N GLU A 30 -16.11 10.21 -9.45
CA GLU A 30 -14.91 9.59 -10.01
C GLU A 30 -13.77 10.61 -10.12
N ILE A 31 -14.03 11.82 -10.62
CA ILE A 31 -13.01 12.87 -10.65
C ILE A 31 -12.51 13.17 -9.25
N PHE A 32 -13.41 13.35 -8.29
CA PHE A 32 -13.04 13.71 -6.94
C PHE A 32 -12.21 12.60 -6.29
N TYR A 33 -12.60 11.33 -6.49
CA TYR A 33 -11.83 10.17 -6.07
C TYR A 33 -10.42 10.14 -6.67
N HIS A 34 -10.30 10.26 -8.00
CA HIS A 34 -9.01 10.22 -8.69
C HIS A 34 -8.12 11.43 -8.41
N PHE A 35 -8.73 12.60 -8.21
CA PHE A 35 -8.05 13.84 -7.86
C PHE A 35 -7.52 13.79 -6.43
N LYS A 36 -8.37 13.44 -5.46
CA LYS A 36 -8.00 13.25 -4.06
C LYS A 36 -6.89 12.20 -3.94
N ARG A 37 -6.98 11.11 -4.71
CA ARG A 37 -5.93 10.09 -4.78
C ARG A 37 -4.61 10.60 -5.33
N SER A 38 -4.64 11.48 -6.32
CA SER A 38 -3.42 12.04 -6.89
C SER A 38 -2.75 13.08 -5.99
N ILE A 39 -3.53 13.93 -5.30
CA ILE A 39 -2.99 14.87 -4.33
C ILE A 39 -2.33 14.10 -3.18
N ARG A 40 -3.08 13.16 -2.61
CA ARG A 40 -2.63 12.39 -1.45
C ARG A 40 -1.41 11.52 -1.74
N LYS A 41 -1.39 10.85 -2.90
CA LYS A 41 -0.20 10.11 -3.33
C LYS A 41 1.05 11.01 -3.39
N SER A 42 0.91 12.23 -3.89
CA SER A 42 2.01 13.21 -3.90
C SER A 42 2.46 13.61 -2.50
N GLU A 43 1.55 13.71 -1.53
CA GLU A 43 1.90 14.04 -0.13
C GLU A 43 2.59 12.86 0.56
N TYR A 44 2.17 11.64 0.29
CA TYR A 44 2.76 10.45 0.90
C TYR A 44 4.12 10.06 0.33
N ASP A 45 4.34 10.25 -0.97
CA ASP A 45 5.65 10.05 -1.59
C ASP A 45 6.72 10.99 -0.98
N LEU A 46 6.31 12.08 -0.32
CA LEU A 46 7.19 13.03 0.39
C LEU A 46 7.47 12.66 1.85
N MET A 47 6.76 11.67 2.43
CA MET A 47 6.91 11.30 3.84
C MET A 47 7.77 10.05 3.98
N SER A 48 9.04 10.22 4.36
CA SER A 48 9.94 9.11 4.62
C SER A 48 9.59 8.36 5.91
N ILE A 49 9.80 7.04 5.89
CA ILE A 49 9.84 6.21 7.10
C ILE A 49 11.31 6.12 7.51
N SER A 50 11.63 6.58 8.72
CA SER A 50 12.97 6.44 9.31
C SER A 50 12.87 5.54 10.54
N ILE A 51 13.46 4.35 10.45
CA ILE A 51 13.52 3.37 11.55
C ILE A 51 14.81 3.54 12.35
N VAL A 52 15.83 4.14 11.75
CA VAL A 52 17.14 4.39 12.36
C VAL A 52 17.39 5.88 12.36
N SER A 53 17.98 6.42 13.44
CA SER A 53 18.41 7.81 13.44
C SER A 53 19.56 8.00 12.44
N PRO A 54 19.56 9.06 11.59
CA PRO A 54 20.68 9.38 10.71
C PRO A 54 22.01 9.57 11.46
N SER A 55 21.96 9.92 12.74
CA SER A 55 23.14 10.08 13.60
C SER A 55 23.84 8.76 13.93
N THR A 56 23.12 7.64 13.93
CA THR A 56 23.63 6.32 14.34
C THR A 56 24.47 5.66 13.25
N VAL A 57 24.31 6.08 11.99
CA VAL A 57 25.05 5.52 10.84
C VAL A 57 26.56 5.75 10.95
N ASN A 58 26.99 6.77 11.71
CA ASN A 58 28.39 7.10 11.91
C ASN A 58 29.07 6.28 13.02
N ASN A 59 28.31 5.58 13.87
CA ASN A 59 28.85 4.77 14.96
C ASN A 59 28.15 3.40 14.99
N ILE A 60 28.54 2.54 14.04
CA ILE A 60 27.98 1.19 13.82
C ILE A 60 28.05 0.30 15.08
N ASN A 61 28.92 0.65 16.04
CA ASN A 61 29.09 -0.05 17.30
C ASN A 61 27.99 0.24 18.34
N GLU A 62 27.15 1.25 18.11
CA GLU A 62 25.96 1.52 18.92
C GLU A 62 24.72 1.11 18.11
N LEU A 63 24.19 -0.10 18.37
CA LEU A 63 22.92 -0.49 17.77
C LEU A 63 21.81 0.43 18.27
N ASP A 64 21.10 1.07 17.33
CA ASP A 64 19.92 1.88 17.64
C ASP A 64 18.87 1.00 18.34
N PRO A 65 18.45 1.31 19.58
CA PRO A 65 17.39 0.58 20.26
C PRO A 65 16.10 0.50 19.44
N LEU A 66 15.83 1.51 18.61
CA LEU A 66 14.67 1.56 17.72
C LEU A 66 14.77 0.51 16.60
N PHE A 67 15.98 0.29 16.08
CA PHE A 67 16.25 -0.76 15.10
C PHE A 67 15.99 -2.13 15.72
N MET A 68 16.51 -2.38 16.93
CA MET A 68 16.27 -3.65 17.63
C MET A 68 14.79 -3.89 17.89
N TYR A 69 14.07 -2.87 18.36
CA TYR A 69 12.62 -2.93 18.53
C TYR A 69 11.90 -3.27 17.21
N SER A 70 12.29 -2.63 16.10
CA SER A 70 11.69 -2.88 14.79
C SER A 70 11.91 -4.31 14.29
N GLN A 71 13.10 -4.89 14.53
CA GLN A 71 13.39 -6.28 14.17
C GLN A 71 12.57 -7.24 15.03
N LEU A 72 12.49 -7.02 16.35
CA LEU A 72 11.68 -7.83 17.25
C LEU A 72 10.19 -7.75 16.90
N LEU A 73 9.68 -6.56 16.58
CA LEU A 73 8.30 -6.36 16.14
C LEU A 73 8.04 -7.12 14.83
N LYS A 74 8.90 -6.97 13.83
CA LYS A 74 8.81 -7.69 12.55
C LYS A 74 8.77 -9.21 12.80
N ASP A 75 9.74 -9.73 13.54
CA ASP A 75 9.83 -11.16 13.85
C ASP A 75 8.61 -11.67 14.60
N SER A 76 8.05 -10.86 15.51
CA SER A 76 6.83 -11.19 16.24
C SER A 76 5.63 -11.26 15.30
N LEU A 77 5.42 -10.24 14.47
CA LEU A 77 4.33 -10.18 13.50
C LEU A 77 4.38 -11.37 12.53
N LEU A 78 5.56 -11.72 12.04
CA LEU A 78 5.72 -12.83 11.09
C LEU A 78 5.48 -14.22 11.72
N LYS A 79 5.65 -14.35 13.04
CA LYS A 79 5.42 -15.60 13.78
C LYS A 79 4.00 -15.75 14.31
N ILE A 80 3.22 -14.68 14.38
CA ILE A 80 1.81 -14.75 14.80
C ILE A 80 1.04 -15.60 13.78
N HIS A 81 0.24 -16.52 14.31
CA HIS A 81 -0.74 -17.25 13.52
C HIS A 81 -2.02 -16.44 13.47
N TYR A 82 -2.25 -15.74 12.35
CA TYR A 82 -3.50 -15.04 12.10
C TYR A 82 -4.56 -16.05 11.68
N ASP A 83 -5.67 -16.11 12.42
CA ASP A 83 -6.83 -16.88 12.01
C ASP A 83 -7.64 -16.14 10.94
N LYS A 84 -8.70 -16.78 10.45
CA LYS A 84 -9.58 -16.19 9.43
C LYS A 84 -10.34 -14.95 9.94
N SER A 85 -10.46 -14.77 11.26
CA SER A 85 -11.12 -13.62 11.87
C SER A 85 -10.26 -12.36 11.87
N ALA A 86 -8.92 -12.48 11.85
CA ALA A 86 -8.02 -11.31 11.80
C ALA A 86 -8.36 -10.34 10.65
N LYS A 87 -8.66 -10.87 9.45
CA LYS A 87 -9.13 -10.05 8.32
C LYS A 87 -10.45 -9.37 8.66
N SER A 88 -11.44 -10.13 9.12
CA SER A 88 -12.78 -9.63 9.45
C SER A 88 -12.74 -8.53 10.53
N GLU A 89 -11.95 -8.71 11.59
CA GLU A 89 -11.77 -7.70 12.63
C GLU A 89 -11.17 -6.40 12.08
N PHE A 90 -10.21 -6.51 11.16
CA PHE A 90 -9.65 -5.34 10.49
C PHE A 90 -10.66 -4.65 9.57
N ILE A 91 -11.48 -5.40 8.84
CA ILE A 91 -12.58 -4.84 8.03
C ILE A 91 -13.58 -4.10 8.91
N GLU A 92 -13.98 -4.66 10.04
CA GLU A 92 -14.92 -4.01 10.96
C GLU A 92 -14.32 -2.72 11.54
N HIS A 93 -13.03 -2.73 11.87
CA HIS A 93 -12.33 -1.52 12.29
C HIS A 93 -12.35 -0.44 11.20
N LEU A 94 -12.06 -0.80 9.94
CA LEU A 94 -12.14 0.13 8.81
C LEU A 94 -13.57 0.64 8.60
N ARG A 95 -14.59 -0.23 8.66
CA ARG A 95 -16.00 0.19 8.52
C ARG A 95 -16.38 1.23 9.58
N ALA A 96 -15.94 1.04 10.82
CA ALA A 96 -16.15 2.00 11.90
C ALA A 96 -15.40 3.33 11.66
N GLU A 97 -14.14 3.28 11.25
CA GLU A 97 -13.31 4.48 11.00
C GLU A 97 -13.83 5.31 9.80
N TYR A 98 -14.35 4.64 8.78
CA TYR A 98 -14.79 5.26 7.53
C TYR A 98 -16.31 5.39 7.39
N ALA A 99 -17.09 5.17 8.46
CA ALA A 99 -18.56 5.22 8.42
C ALA A 99 -19.15 6.51 7.81
N ASN A 100 -18.46 7.64 7.96
CA ASN A 100 -18.87 8.94 7.41
C ASN A 100 -18.22 9.31 6.06
N LYS A 101 -17.45 8.40 5.44
CA LYS A 101 -16.69 8.62 4.20
C LYS A 101 -17.12 7.60 3.13
N SER A 102 -18.19 7.91 2.40
CA SER A 102 -18.87 6.99 1.46
C SER A 102 -17.96 6.34 0.41
N LEU A 103 -17.03 7.10 -0.17
CA LEU A 103 -16.07 6.60 -1.17
C LEU A 103 -15.11 5.54 -0.59
N ASP A 104 -14.66 5.73 0.65
CA ASP A 104 -13.70 4.83 1.29
C ASP A 104 -14.39 3.51 1.72
N LEU A 105 -15.67 3.58 2.13
CA LEU A 105 -16.46 2.40 2.50
C LEU A 105 -16.69 1.43 1.33
N LYS A 106 -16.87 1.94 0.10
CA LYS A 106 -16.98 1.10 -1.10
C LYS A 106 -15.69 0.32 -1.35
N SER A 107 -14.53 0.97 -1.25
CA SER A 107 -13.23 0.31 -1.40
C SER A 107 -12.99 -0.76 -0.33
N VAL A 108 -13.40 -0.50 0.92
CA VAL A 108 -13.32 -1.49 2.02
C VAL A 108 -14.16 -2.73 1.70
N ASN A 109 -15.37 -2.57 1.16
CA ASN A 109 -16.20 -3.71 0.78
C ASN A 109 -15.62 -4.52 -0.40
N ILE A 110 -15.03 -3.84 -1.39
CA ILE A 110 -14.34 -4.51 -2.50
C ILE A 110 -13.15 -5.32 -1.98
N PHE A 111 -12.40 -4.77 -1.01
CA PHE A 111 -11.29 -5.46 -0.38
C PHE A 111 -11.72 -6.66 0.44
N ASP A 112 -12.81 -6.56 1.20
CA ASP A 112 -13.35 -7.69 1.95
C ASP A 112 -13.72 -8.86 1.01
N GLN A 113 -14.44 -8.57 -0.08
CA GLN A 113 -14.91 -9.60 -1.01
C GLN A 113 -13.80 -10.20 -1.88
N ASN A 114 -12.90 -9.35 -2.38
CA ASN A 114 -11.96 -9.73 -3.44
C ASN A 114 -10.51 -9.82 -2.93
N TYR A 115 -10.30 -9.90 -1.61
CA TYR A 115 -8.95 -9.87 -1.00
C TYR A 115 -7.98 -10.82 -1.70
N PHE A 116 -8.41 -12.08 -1.90
CA PHE A 116 -7.59 -13.14 -2.49
C PHE A 116 -7.50 -13.10 -4.01
N ASP A 117 -8.30 -12.27 -4.68
CA ASP A 117 -8.31 -12.14 -6.15
C ASP A 117 -7.18 -11.21 -6.65
N LYS A 118 -6.52 -10.50 -5.73
CA LYS A 118 -5.42 -9.57 -5.99
C LYS A 118 -4.25 -9.87 -5.06
N SER A 119 -3.04 -9.54 -5.50
CA SER A 119 -1.86 -9.68 -4.65
C SER A 119 -1.87 -8.63 -3.52
N PRO A 120 -1.25 -8.92 -2.37
CA PRO A 120 -1.08 -7.95 -1.29
C PRO A 120 -0.39 -6.65 -1.75
N ILE A 121 0.57 -6.75 -2.67
CA ILE A 121 1.26 -5.59 -3.27
C ILE A 121 0.28 -4.74 -4.09
N TRP A 122 -0.67 -5.35 -4.80
CA TRP A 122 -1.69 -4.61 -5.54
C TRP A 122 -2.54 -3.78 -4.57
N TRP A 123 -3.01 -4.38 -3.48
CA TRP A 123 -3.76 -3.68 -2.44
C TRP A 123 -2.96 -2.53 -1.81
N TYR A 124 -1.72 -2.80 -1.44
CA TYR A 124 -0.81 -1.81 -0.85
C TYR A 124 -0.52 -0.63 -1.79
N THR A 125 -0.41 -0.86 -3.10
CA THR A 125 -0.05 0.21 -4.05
C THR A 125 -1.24 0.94 -4.67
N LYS A 126 -2.42 0.30 -4.68
CA LYS A 126 -3.61 0.86 -5.31
C LYS A 126 -4.56 1.51 -4.31
N GLU A 127 -4.76 0.92 -3.15
CA GLU A 127 -5.81 1.37 -2.24
C GLU A 127 -5.27 2.23 -1.10
N LEU A 128 -5.78 3.46 -1.02
CA LEU A 128 -5.36 4.42 -0.02
C LEU A 128 -5.70 3.98 1.41
N PHE A 129 -6.86 3.35 1.60
CA PHE A 129 -7.27 2.87 2.92
C PHE A 129 -6.39 1.73 3.47
N ILE A 130 -5.51 1.15 2.64
CA ILE A 130 -4.46 0.21 3.08
C ILE A 130 -3.14 0.96 3.26
N TYR A 131 -2.71 1.66 2.21
CA TYR A 131 -1.43 2.36 2.18
C TYR A 131 -1.29 3.41 3.29
N GLU A 132 -2.31 4.26 3.45
CA GLU A 132 -2.29 5.41 4.37
C GLU A 132 -2.15 4.97 5.83
N PRO A 133 -3.05 4.12 6.39
CA PRO A 133 -2.96 3.73 7.79
C PRO A 133 -1.71 2.90 8.06
N LEU A 134 -1.28 2.03 7.13
CA LEU A 134 -0.08 1.21 7.32
C LEU A 134 1.18 2.08 7.43
N ASN A 135 1.44 2.94 6.44
CA ASN A 135 2.64 3.77 6.44
C ASN A 135 2.62 4.81 7.56
N ARG A 136 1.44 5.34 7.89
CA ARG A 136 1.30 6.20 9.06
C ARG A 136 1.63 5.45 10.34
N ALA A 137 1.09 4.25 10.53
CA ALA A 137 1.33 3.45 11.73
C ALA A 137 2.80 3.04 11.86
N LEU A 138 3.47 2.67 10.77
CA LEU A 138 4.90 2.37 10.76
C LEU A 138 5.74 3.60 11.15
N ARG A 139 5.40 4.78 10.60
CA ARG A 139 6.09 6.04 10.90
C ARG A 139 5.87 6.52 12.33
N THR A 140 4.66 6.40 12.87
CA THR A 140 4.33 6.81 14.24
C THR A 140 4.50 5.68 15.26
N GLN A 141 4.98 4.50 14.82
CA GLN A 141 5.08 3.29 15.63
C GLN A 141 3.78 2.94 16.39
N ASN A 142 2.63 3.16 15.76
CA ASN A 142 1.34 2.81 16.34
C ASN A 142 1.17 1.28 16.31
N THR A 143 1.52 0.65 17.43
CA THR A 143 1.57 -0.81 17.55
C THR A 143 0.18 -1.44 17.45
N GLU A 144 -0.87 -0.76 17.89
CA GLU A 144 -2.25 -1.25 17.76
C GLU A 144 -2.64 -1.44 16.29
N ILE A 145 -2.43 -0.42 15.46
CA ILE A 145 -2.74 -0.50 14.02
C ILE A 145 -1.83 -1.52 13.33
N ILE A 146 -0.53 -1.54 13.66
CA ILE A 146 0.43 -2.49 13.10
C ILE A 146 -0.01 -3.94 13.37
N VAL A 147 -0.41 -4.26 14.61
CA VAL A 147 -0.85 -5.61 14.98
C VAL A 147 -2.17 -5.97 14.29
N ARG A 148 -3.14 -5.05 14.21
CA ARG A 148 -4.41 -5.27 13.47
C ARG A 148 -4.18 -5.53 11.98
N MET A 149 -3.20 -4.84 11.39
CA MET A 149 -2.77 -5.05 9.99
C MET A 149 -1.79 -6.21 9.84
N GLY A 150 -1.48 -6.96 10.90
CA GLY A 150 -0.42 -7.95 10.94
C GLY A 150 -0.59 -9.08 9.92
N PHE A 151 -1.83 -9.57 9.72
CA PHE A 151 -2.12 -10.57 8.68
C PHE A 151 -1.74 -10.05 7.29
N PHE A 152 -2.07 -8.80 6.99
CA PHE A 152 -1.77 -8.16 5.71
C PHE A 152 -0.27 -7.91 5.56
N ILE A 153 0.41 -7.48 6.63
CA ILE A 153 1.87 -7.30 6.65
C ILE A 153 2.57 -8.63 6.37
N GLN A 154 2.09 -9.73 6.96
CA GLN A 154 2.65 -11.07 6.74
C GLN A 154 2.48 -11.52 5.29
N ASP A 155 1.29 -11.33 4.71
CA ASP A 155 1.02 -11.63 3.29
C ASP A 155 1.86 -10.75 2.35
N LEU A 156 1.98 -9.45 2.66
CA LEU A 156 2.80 -8.50 1.91
C LEU A 156 4.29 -8.86 1.97
N HIS A 157 4.80 -9.24 3.15
CA HIS A 157 6.18 -9.65 3.33
C HIS A 157 6.51 -10.89 2.50
N ARG A 158 5.67 -11.94 2.60
CA ARG A 158 5.84 -13.18 1.83
C ARG A 158 5.87 -12.93 0.33
N GLU A 159 4.99 -12.06 -0.16
CA GLU A 159 4.94 -11.72 -1.59
C GLU A 159 6.19 -10.94 -2.03
N ILE A 160 6.71 -10.02 -1.19
CA ILE A 160 7.97 -9.31 -1.47
C ILE A 160 9.16 -10.27 -1.48
N GLU A 161 9.24 -11.19 -0.51
CA GLU A 161 10.29 -12.22 -0.47
C GLU A 161 10.26 -13.09 -1.72
N ARG A 162 9.07 -13.59 -2.10
CA ARG A 162 8.88 -14.40 -3.32
C ARG A 162 9.40 -13.67 -4.55
N LEU A 163 9.01 -12.41 -4.74
CA LEU A 163 9.46 -11.60 -5.88
C LEU A 163 10.97 -11.31 -5.84
N HIS A 164 11.53 -11.08 -4.65
CA HIS A 164 12.96 -10.85 -4.49
C HIS A 164 13.77 -12.10 -4.85
N GLU A 165 13.31 -13.28 -4.43
CA GLU A 165 13.93 -14.55 -4.80
C GLU A 165 13.83 -14.81 -6.31
N GLU A 166 12.67 -14.54 -6.93
CA GLU A 166 12.48 -14.65 -8.38
C GLU A 166 13.48 -13.78 -9.14
N GLN A 167 13.59 -12.50 -8.79
CA GLN A 167 14.54 -11.57 -9.39
C GLN A 167 16.00 -12.00 -9.18
N THR A 168 16.32 -12.57 -8.01
CA THR A 168 17.67 -13.03 -7.70
C THR A 168 18.02 -14.27 -8.51
N ARG A 169 17.10 -15.22 -8.66
CA ARG A 169 17.26 -16.39 -9.54
C ARG A 169 17.44 -15.99 -11.00
N GLU A 170 16.62 -15.06 -11.49
CA GLU A 170 16.74 -14.53 -12.84
C GLU A 170 18.09 -13.82 -13.05
N LYS A 171 18.53 -12.98 -12.11
CA LYS A 171 19.86 -12.34 -12.17
C LYS A 171 21.00 -13.36 -12.18
N CYS A 172 20.91 -14.45 -11.42
CA CYS A 172 21.88 -15.55 -11.45
C CYS A 172 21.84 -16.35 -12.76
N SER A 173 20.72 -16.35 -13.51
CA SER A 173 20.62 -17.00 -14.81
C SER A 173 21.32 -16.25 -15.96
N PHE A 174 21.64 -14.95 -15.78
CA PHE A 174 22.39 -14.15 -16.78
C PHE A 174 23.91 -14.27 -16.68
N ILE A 175 24.44 -15.14 -15.81
CA ILE A 175 25.86 -15.54 -15.82
C ILE A 175 25.99 -16.86 -16.58
N VAL A 176 25.61 -16.88 -17.86
CA VAL A 176 26.18 -17.87 -18.80
C VAL A 176 27.40 -17.21 -19.43
N VAL A 177 28.53 -17.69 -18.93
CA VAL A 177 29.91 -17.33 -19.24
C VAL A 177 30.12 -17.11 -20.74
N LYS A 178 30.66 -15.93 -21.08
CA LYS A 178 31.40 -15.72 -22.32
C LYS A 178 32.78 -16.38 -22.14
N LEU A 179 32.95 -17.58 -22.68
CA LEU A 179 34.23 -18.14 -23.10
C LEU A 179 34.00 -18.91 -24.40
#